data_AF-A0A952II51-F1
#
_entry.id   AF-A0A952II51-F1
#
_cell.length_a   1.000
_cell.length_b   1.000
_cell.length_c   1.000
_cell.angle_alpha   90.00
_cell.angle_beta   90.00
_cell.angle_gamma   90.00
#
_symmetry.space_group_name_H-M   'P 1'
#
loop_
_entity.id
_entity.type
_entity.pdbx_description
1 polymer ?
#
loop_
_entity_poly.entity_id
_entity_poly.type
_entity_poly.pdbx_seq_one_letter_code
_entity_poly.pdbx_strand_id
1 'polypeptide(L)'
;MIYFWQLAVVLISVVLTLIALIGFRYGMSAVIGVHAKDELDKKDNFAFGIAIAGGVLALMMIMSASVSGEAQANLLDEFLFVFIYAVLGIVLLKVGFLIQDKLILRGFSSSEQIRAGNISAALVVAANLVAIGIVIRNAIMWVEHDGYRGLLPVLLVFIASQIILGAVTAIRAAVYGKRNPGKTWEGAIIENNLAIALRFCGQLLATALALSSVGYFLNYSSTLIVEVMVSWLGLGILVMLGVWGFYRLAFPIVLSN
;
A
#
# COMPACT_ATOMS: atom_id res chain seq x y z
N MET A 1 12.16 -36.25 -7.29
CA MET A 1 12.97 -35.40 -6.38
C MET A 1 12.60 -33.91 -6.51
N ILE A 2 12.50 -33.35 -7.73
CA ILE A 2 12.11 -31.94 -7.97
C ILE A 2 10.72 -31.58 -7.39
N TYR A 3 9.70 -32.44 -7.55
CA TYR A 3 8.37 -32.17 -7.01
C TYR A 3 8.32 -32.12 -5.46
N PHE A 4 9.17 -32.90 -4.79
CA PHE A 4 9.25 -32.89 -3.33
C PHE A 4 9.89 -31.60 -2.83
N TRP A 5 10.91 -31.11 -3.54
CA TRP A 5 11.54 -29.82 -3.28
C TRP A 5 10.57 -28.65 -3.39
N GLN A 6 9.84 -28.56 -4.51
CA GLN A 6 8.85 -27.51 -4.74
C GLN A 6 7.72 -27.55 -3.70
N LEU A 7 7.26 -28.75 -3.32
CA LEU A 7 6.26 -28.91 -2.27
C LEU A 7 6.77 -28.38 -0.92
N ALA A 8 8.02 -28.68 -0.55
CA ALA A 8 8.61 -28.20 0.69
C ALA A 8 8.70 -26.66 0.74
N VAL A 9 9.13 -26.02 -0.35
CA VAL A 9 9.18 -24.56 -0.50
C VAL A 9 7.79 -23.94 -0.32
N VAL A 10 6.78 -24.48 -1.02
CA VAL A 10 5.40 -23.98 -0.91
C VAL A 10 4.86 -24.12 0.52
N LEU A 11 5.10 -25.25 1.18
CA LEU A 11 4.64 -25.46 2.56
C LEU A 11 5.29 -24.48 3.55
N ILE A 12 6.60 -24.23 3.43
CA ILE A 12 7.29 -23.23 4.25
C ILE A 12 6.70 -21.84 4.03
N SER A 13 6.48 -21.46 2.78
CA SER A 13 5.90 -20.18 2.40
C SER A 13 4.47 -19.99 2.92
N VAL A 14 3.64 -21.03 2.89
CA VAL A 14 2.29 -21.00 3.47
C VAL A 14 2.35 -20.83 4.99
N VAL A 15 3.21 -21.59 5.68
CA VAL A 15 3.36 -21.47 7.14
C VAL A 15 3.84 -20.07 7.53
N LEU A 16 4.84 -19.52 6.84
CA LEU A 16 5.33 -18.17 7.08
C LEU A 16 4.29 -17.10 6.79
N THR A 17 3.48 -17.28 5.74
CA THR A 17 2.35 -16.39 5.44
C THR A 17 1.29 -16.42 6.53
N LEU A 18 0.96 -17.59 7.07
CA LEU A 18 0.05 -17.71 8.21
C LEU A 18 0.61 -17.04 9.47
N ILE A 19 1.90 -17.24 9.76
CA ILE A 19 2.59 -16.56 10.88
C ILE A 19 2.54 -15.05 10.69
N ALA A 20 2.85 -14.55 9.49
CA ALA A 20 2.77 -13.12 9.17
C ALA A 20 1.35 -12.58 9.35
N LEU A 21 0.32 -13.31 8.91
CA LEU A 21 -1.08 -12.91 9.05
C LEU A 21 -1.52 -12.87 10.51
N ILE A 22 -1.18 -13.88 11.31
CA ILE A 22 -1.47 -13.93 12.74
C ILE A 22 -0.73 -12.78 13.45
N GLY A 23 0.56 -12.61 13.18
CA GLY A 23 1.38 -11.54 13.72
C GLY A 23 0.83 -10.17 13.35
N PHE A 24 0.41 -9.98 12.09
CA PHE A 24 -0.22 -8.75 11.63
C PHE A 24 -1.55 -8.50 12.31
N ARG A 25 -2.40 -9.52 12.49
CA ARG A 25 -3.69 -9.36 13.21
C ARG A 25 -3.51 -8.80 14.61
N TYR A 26 -2.54 -9.32 15.38
CA TYR A 26 -2.24 -8.79 16.72
C TYR A 26 -1.47 -7.46 16.65
N GLY A 27 -0.60 -7.30 15.66
CA GLY A 27 0.16 -6.09 15.40
C GLY A 27 -0.65 -4.93 14.83
N MET A 28 -1.86 -5.17 14.31
CA MET A 28 -2.74 -4.13 13.75
C MET A 28 -3.20 -3.15 14.81
N SER A 29 -3.28 -3.58 16.07
CA SER A 29 -3.46 -2.65 17.18
C SER A 29 -2.30 -1.66 17.31
N ALA A 30 -1.09 -2.04 16.91
CA ALA A 30 0.08 -1.17 16.88
C ALA A 30 0.27 -0.42 15.55
N VAL A 31 -0.38 -0.87 14.46
CA VAL A 31 -0.40 -0.16 13.17
C VAL A 31 -1.45 0.94 13.18
N ILE A 32 -2.72 0.61 13.48
CA ILE A 32 -3.85 1.54 13.48
C ILE A 32 -4.03 2.20 14.86
N GLY A 33 -3.42 1.69 15.94
CA GLY A 33 -3.55 2.28 17.28
C GLY A 33 -4.87 1.94 17.99
N VAL A 34 -5.52 0.83 17.61
CA VAL A 34 -6.83 0.44 18.17
C VAL A 34 -6.86 -1.05 18.53
N HIS A 35 -7.32 -1.39 19.73
CA HIS A 35 -7.35 -2.77 20.21
C HIS A 35 -8.40 -3.62 19.48
N ALA A 36 -7.94 -4.55 18.65
CA ALA A 36 -8.79 -5.34 17.75
C ALA A 36 -9.90 -6.12 18.45
N LYS A 37 -9.60 -6.68 19.63
CA LYS A 37 -10.58 -7.45 20.42
C LYS A 37 -11.72 -6.58 20.95
N ASP A 38 -11.41 -5.36 21.39
CA ASP A 38 -12.44 -4.46 21.93
C ASP A 38 -13.31 -3.87 20.82
N GLU A 39 -12.76 -3.62 19.63
CA GLU A 39 -13.53 -3.07 18.51
C GLU A 39 -14.39 -4.11 17.77
N LEU A 40 -13.88 -5.34 17.58
CA LEU A 40 -14.62 -6.38 16.85
C LEU A 40 -15.59 -7.15 17.75
N ASP A 41 -15.17 -7.58 18.93
CA ASP A 41 -15.99 -8.48 19.75
C ASP A 41 -17.02 -7.72 20.61
N LYS A 42 -16.72 -6.47 20.99
CA LYS A 42 -17.60 -5.70 21.92
C LYS A 42 -18.37 -4.57 21.27
N LYS A 43 -17.83 -3.95 20.21
CA LYS A 43 -18.42 -2.75 19.58
C LYS A 43 -19.00 -2.98 18.19
N ASP A 44 -18.69 -4.11 17.55
CA ASP A 44 -19.07 -4.41 16.16
C ASP A 44 -18.72 -3.25 15.20
N ASN A 45 -17.49 -2.74 15.32
CA ASN A 45 -17.07 -1.55 14.59
C ASN A 45 -16.78 -1.89 13.11
N PHE A 46 -17.75 -1.65 12.23
CA PHE A 46 -17.62 -1.84 10.79
C PHE A 46 -16.44 -1.09 10.17
N ALA A 47 -16.16 0.14 10.63
CA ALA A 47 -15.04 0.93 10.14
C ALA A 47 -13.70 0.24 10.45
N PHE A 48 -13.57 -0.32 11.66
CA PHE A 48 -12.39 -1.10 12.02
C PHE A 48 -12.26 -2.38 11.16
N GLY A 49 -13.37 -3.08 10.91
CA GLY A 49 -13.40 -4.25 10.03
C GLY A 49 -12.92 -3.95 8.61
N ILE A 50 -13.37 -2.83 8.01
CA ILE A 50 -12.94 -2.39 6.67
C ILE A 50 -11.44 -2.09 6.64
N ALA A 51 -10.93 -1.37 7.65
CA ALA A 51 -9.51 -1.04 7.73
C ALA A 51 -8.63 -2.29 7.89
N ILE A 52 -9.07 -3.27 8.69
CA ILE A 52 -8.40 -4.58 8.80
C ILE A 52 -8.40 -5.31 7.47
N ALA A 53 -9.53 -5.37 6.77
CA ALA A 53 -9.63 -6.07 5.49
C ALA A 53 -8.63 -5.49 4.47
N GLY A 54 -8.52 -4.16 4.39
CA GLY A 54 -7.51 -3.50 3.56
C GLY A 54 -6.08 -3.82 3.96
N GLY A 55 -5.78 -3.83 5.27
CA GLY A 55 -4.45 -4.21 5.78
C GLY A 55 -4.07 -5.67 5.50
N VAL A 56 -5.01 -6.60 5.69
CA VAL A 56 -4.80 -8.02 5.38
C VAL A 56 -4.58 -8.21 3.89
N LEU A 57 -5.38 -7.57 3.03
CA LEU A 57 -5.19 -7.62 1.59
C LEU A 57 -3.81 -7.08 1.18
N ALA A 58 -3.39 -5.96 1.75
CA ALA A 58 -2.08 -5.38 1.50
C ALA A 58 -0.94 -6.33 1.90
N LEU A 59 -1.03 -6.96 3.07
CA LEU A 59 -0.05 -7.96 3.51
C LEU A 59 -0.01 -9.15 2.56
N MET A 60 -1.17 -9.69 2.16
CA MET A 60 -1.24 -10.83 1.25
C MET A 60 -0.67 -10.51 -0.13
N MET A 61 -0.84 -9.27 -0.62
CA MET A 61 -0.16 -8.81 -1.83
C MET A 61 1.35 -8.83 -1.67
N ILE A 62 1.89 -8.33 -0.55
CA ILE A 62 3.34 -8.35 -0.29
C ILE A 62 3.86 -9.78 -0.21
N MET A 63 3.17 -10.64 0.56
CA MET A 63 3.53 -12.06 0.69
C MET A 63 3.48 -12.78 -0.66
N SER A 64 2.56 -12.41 -1.55
CA SER A 64 2.51 -13.02 -2.89
C SER A 64 3.79 -12.79 -3.69
N ALA A 65 4.49 -11.66 -3.49
CA ALA A 65 5.76 -11.39 -4.17
C ALA A 65 6.95 -12.09 -3.50
N SER A 66 6.95 -12.25 -2.18
CA SER A 66 8.04 -13.00 -1.53
C SER A 66 7.97 -14.50 -1.80
N VAL A 67 6.81 -15.02 -2.18
CA VAL A 67 6.58 -16.45 -2.46
C VAL A 67 6.65 -16.80 -3.96
N SER A 68 6.43 -15.84 -4.87
CA SER A 68 6.37 -16.11 -6.31
C SER A 68 7.73 -16.20 -7.01
N GLY A 69 8.83 -15.89 -6.30
CA GLY A 69 10.16 -15.85 -6.88
C GLY A 69 10.79 -17.21 -7.11
N GLU A 70 11.99 -17.18 -7.69
CA GLU A 70 12.79 -18.38 -7.85
C GLU A 70 13.13 -18.98 -6.49
N ALA A 71 12.86 -20.27 -6.33
CA ALA A 71 13.19 -20.98 -5.10
C ALA A 71 14.69 -20.86 -4.82
N GLN A 72 15.03 -20.52 -3.59
CA GLN A 72 16.42 -20.41 -3.17
C GLN A 72 17.14 -21.76 -3.23
N ALA A 73 18.47 -21.73 -3.20
CA ALA A 73 19.31 -22.93 -3.35
C ALA A 73 19.08 -23.98 -2.24
N ASN A 74 18.62 -23.56 -1.06
CA ASN A 74 18.29 -24.45 0.06
C ASN A 74 17.09 -23.91 0.88
N LEU A 75 16.51 -24.77 1.75
CA LEU A 75 15.27 -24.44 2.47
C LEU A 75 15.48 -23.38 3.54
N LEU A 76 16.70 -23.27 4.08
CA LEU A 76 17.03 -22.27 5.08
C LEU A 76 17.07 -20.87 4.44
N ASP A 77 17.68 -20.76 3.27
CA ASP A 77 17.74 -19.52 2.51
C ASP A 77 16.35 -19.09 2.04
N GLU A 78 15.52 -20.05 1.59
CA GLU A 78 14.11 -19.80 1.26
C GLU A 78 13.34 -19.26 2.48
N PHE A 79 13.48 -19.93 3.62
CA PHE A 79 12.86 -19.50 4.87
C PHE A 79 13.30 -18.08 5.26
N LEU A 80 14.61 -17.80 5.24
CA LEU A 80 15.15 -16.49 5.60
C LEU A 80 14.68 -15.41 4.62
N PHE A 81 14.65 -15.69 3.32
CA PHE A 81 14.16 -14.77 2.30
C PHE A 81 12.71 -14.37 2.56
N VAL A 82 11.80 -15.36 2.64
CA VAL A 82 10.38 -15.11 2.87
C VAL A 82 10.16 -14.41 4.22
N PHE A 83 10.88 -14.82 5.27
CA PHE A 83 10.79 -14.21 6.60
C PHE A 83 11.23 -12.73 6.60
N ILE A 84 12.38 -12.41 6.01
CA ILE A 84 12.91 -11.04 5.96
C ILE A 84 11.95 -10.13 5.19
N TYR A 85 11.46 -10.56 4.04
CA TYR A 85 10.52 -9.78 3.24
C TYR A 85 9.15 -9.65 3.90
N ALA A 86 8.68 -10.66 4.65
CA ALA A 86 7.47 -10.55 5.45
C ALA A 86 7.61 -9.48 6.55
N VAL A 87 8.73 -9.51 7.30
CA VAL A 87 9.02 -8.52 8.35
C VAL A 87 9.15 -7.12 7.75
N LEU A 88 9.92 -6.99 6.65
CA LEU A 88 10.08 -5.71 5.95
C LEU A 88 8.72 -5.19 5.48
N GLY A 89 7.90 -6.03 4.86
CA GLY A 89 6.57 -5.68 4.39
C GLY A 89 5.66 -5.11 5.49
N ILE A 90 5.62 -5.77 6.65
CA ILE A 90 4.85 -5.31 7.81
C ILE A 90 5.38 -3.96 8.32
N VAL A 91 6.69 -3.81 8.42
CA VAL A 91 7.32 -2.55 8.86
C VAL A 91 6.99 -1.41 7.90
N LEU A 92 7.16 -1.64 6.59
CA LEU A 92 6.87 -0.64 5.56
C LEU A 92 5.38 -0.28 5.50
N LEU A 93 4.48 -1.25 5.67
CA LEU A 93 3.04 -0.98 5.80
C LEU A 93 2.75 -0.03 6.97
N LYS A 94 3.35 -0.29 8.13
CA LYS A 94 3.19 0.57 9.32
C LYS A 94 3.76 1.97 9.08
N VAL A 95 4.98 2.05 8.54
CA VAL A 95 5.64 3.33 8.28
C VAL A 95 4.85 4.15 7.24
N GLY A 96 4.40 3.52 6.16
CA GLY A 96 3.60 4.17 5.12
C GLY A 96 2.26 4.67 5.65
N PHE A 97 1.59 3.87 6.49
CA PHE A 97 0.39 4.31 7.19
C PHE A 97 0.65 5.56 8.04
N LEU A 98 1.72 5.58 8.83
CA LEU A 98 2.07 6.72 9.68
C LEU A 98 2.44 7.98 8.88
N ILE A 99 3.14 7.81 7.75
CA ILE A 99 3.47 8.91 6.83
C ILE A 99 2.17 9.53 6.30
N GLN A 100 1.24 8.70 5.81
CA GLN A 100 -0.01 9.17 5.27
C GLN A 100 -0.90 9.85 6.31
N ASP A 101 -1.00 9.26 7.50
CA ASP A 101 -1.83 9.77 8.59
C ASP A 101 -1.29 11.10 9.16
N LYS A 102 0.01 11.17 9.48
CA LYS A 102 0.57 12.33 10.20
C LYS A 102 1.14 13.42 9.31
N LEU A 103 1.83 13.05 8.24
CA LEU A 103 2.55 14.03 7.41
C LEU A 103 1.65 14.61 6.33
N ILE A 104 0.74 13.79 5.78
CA ILE A 104 -0.04 14.13 4.60
C ILE A 104 -1.45 14.61 4.98
N LEU A 105 -2.15 13.91 5.89
CA LEU A 105 -3.50 14.26 6.35
C LEU A 105 -3.47 15.09 7.65
N ARG A 106 -2.87 16.28 7.61
CA ARG A 106 -2.73 17.15 8.79
C ARG A 106 -4.11 17.54 9.35
N GLY A 107 -4.33 17.23 10.64
CA GLY A 107 -5.60 17.53 11.33
C GLY A 107 -6.65 16.42 11.23
N PHE A 108 -6.31 15.28 10.63
CA PHE A 108 -7.15 14.10 10.54
C PHE A 108 -6.45 12.92 11.22
N SER A 109 -7.03 12.38 12.28
CA SER A 109 -6.54 11.18 12.94
C SER A 109 -7.32 9.97 12.45
N SER A 110 -6.70 9.15 11.59
CA SER A 110 -7.34 7.94 11.06
C SER A 110 -7.77 6.99 12.20
N SER A 111 -6.95 6.87 13.24
CA SER A 111 -7.22 6.03 14.41
C SER A 111 -8.46 6.50 15.18
N GLU A 112 -8.62 7.82 15.34
CA GLU A 112 -9.77 8.41 16.03
C GLU A 112 -11.05 8.20 15.21
N GLN A 113 -10.99 8.46 13.90
CA GLN A 113 -12.12 8.28 13.01
C GLN A 113 -12.56 6.82 12.90
N ILE A 114 -11.62 5.88 12.83
CA ILE A 114 -11.92 4.45 12.87
C ILE A 114 -12.58 4.09 14.21
N ARG A 115 -12.06 4.56 15.35
CA ARG A 115 -12.66 4.31 16.67
C ARG A 115 -14.07 4.90 16.79
N ALA A 116 -14.35 6.00 16.09
CA ALA A 116 -15.66 6.63 16.00
C ALA A 116 -16.63 5.93 15.03
N GLY A 117 -16.21 4.85 14.36
CA GLY A 117 -17.06 4.11 13.41
C GLY A 117 -17.21 4.79 12.05
N ASN A 118 -16.31 5.70 11.68
CA ASN A 118 -16.37 6.41 10.42
C ASN A 118 -15.95 5.50 9.25
N ILE A 119 -16.94 5.04 8.49
CA ILE A 119 -16.76 4.15 7.34
C ILE A 119 -15.95 4.82 6.22
N SER A 120 -16.16 6.11 5.98
CA SER A 120 -15.43 6.87 4.95
C SER A 120 -13.94 6.95 5.26
N ALA A 121 -13.60 7.24 6.51
CA ALA A 121 -12.23 7.21 7.00
C ALA A 121 -11.60 5.81 6.86
N ALA A 122 -12.35 4.77 7.24
CA ALA A 122 -11.89 3.40 7.12
C ALA A 122 -11.62 2.97 5.67
N LEU A 123 -12.45 3.40 4.71
CA LEU A 123 -12.21 3.15 3.29
C LEU A 123 -10.94 3.85 2.79
N VAL A 124 -10.72 5.11 3.19
CA VAL A 124 -9.50 5.85 2.89
C VAL A 124 -8.28 5.11 3.45
N VAL A 125 -8.33 4.65 4.70
CA VAL A 125 -7.25 3.89 5.33
C VAL A 125 -7.01 2.56 4.62
N ALA A 126 -8.06 1.81 4.33
CA ALA A 126 -7.96 0.55 3.60
C ALA A 126 -7.32 0.74 2.22
N ALA A 127 -7.76 1.75 1.46
CA ALA A 127 -7.19 2.07 0.15
C ALA A 127 -5.72 2.51 0.25
N ASN A 128 -5.34 3.28 1.27
CA ASN A 128 -3.95 3.65 1.52
C ASN A 128 -3.08 2.41 1.79
N LEU A 129 -3.52 1.51 2.67
CA LEU A 129 -2.81 0.28 2.98
C LEU A 129 -2.66 -0.60 1.72
N VAL A 130 -3.73 -0.77 0.95
CA VAL A 130 -3.69 -1.54 -0.30
C VAL A 130 -2.76 -0.90 -1.33
N ALA A 131 -2.79 0.44 -1.49
CA ALA A 131 -1.87 1.14 -2.38
C ALA A 131 -0.40 0.92 -1.98
N ILE A 132 -0.10 0.99 -0.69
CA ILE A 132 1.25 0.67 -0.17
C ILE A 132 1.61 -0.79 -0.45
N GLY A 133 0.69 -1.72 -0.22
CA GLY A 133 0.89 -3.15 -0.50
C GLY A 133 1.18 -3.43 -1.97
N ILE A 134 0.46 -2.79 -2.90
CA ILE A 134 0.69 -2.88 -4.35
C ILE A 134 2.11 -2.42 -4.69
N VAL A 135 2.52 -1.25 -4.20
CA VAL A 135 3.85 -0.70 -4.46
C VAL A 135 4.94 -1.61 -3.94
N ILE A 136 4.86 -2.05 -2.68
CA ILE A 136 5.89 -2.91 -2.06
C ILE A 136 5.97 -4.23 -2.82
N ARG A 137 4.82 -4.86 -3.12
CA ARG A 137 4.75 -6.08 -3.92
C ARG A 137 5.51 -5.91 -5.24
N ASN A 138 5.21 -4.87 -6.00
CA ASN A 138 5.84 -4.65 -7.30
C ASN A 138 7.32 -4.31 -7.17
N ALA A 139 7.73 -3.62 -6.11
CA ALA A 139 9.14 -3.35 -5.83
C ALA A 139 9.92 -4.65 -5.57
N ILE A 140 9.34 -5.60 -4.83
CA ILE A 140 9.95 -6.91 -4.55
C ILE A 140 10.11 -7.71 -5.86
N MET A 141 9.04 -7.82 -6.65
CA MET A 141 9.07 -8.50 -7.95
C MET A 141 10.10 -7.90 -8.90
N TRP A 142 10.32 -6.58 -8.83
CA TRP A 142 11.24 -5.89 -9.72
C TRP A 142 12.72 -6.12 -9.37
N VAL A 143 13.03 -6.56 -8.13
CA VAL A 143 14.40 -6.78 -7.64
C VAL A 143 14.73 -8.26 -7.41
N GLU A 144 13.84 -9.17 -7.84
CA GLU A 144 13.72 -10.56 -7.40
C GLU A 144 14.99 -11.43 -7.53
N HIS A 145 15.99 -10.98 -8.30
CA HIS A 145 17.24 -11.72 -8.54
C HIS A 145 18.39 -11.35 -7.58
N ASP A 146 18.19 -10.38 -6.68
CA ASP A 146 19.27 -9.83 -5.85
C ASP A 146 19.25 -10.34 -4.39
N GLY A 147 18.35 -11.26 -4.05
CA GLY A 147 18.23 -11.81 -2.70
C GLY A 147 18.12 -10.71 -1.64
N TYR A 148 18.96 -10.76 -0.60
CA TYR A 148 19.00 -9.73 0.45
C TYR A 148 19.49 -8.35 -0.02
N ARG A 149 20.15 -8.25 -1.19
CA ARG A 149 20.58 -6.95 -1.75
C ARG A 149 19.41 -6.15 -2.32
N GLY A 150 18.29 -6.82 -2.61
CA GLY A 150 17.04 -6.20 -3.05
C GLY A 150 16.35 -5.35 -1.98
N LEU A 151 16.74 -5.45 -0.69
CA LEU A 151 16.10 -4.72 0.41
C LEU A 151 16.25 -3.19 0.26
N LEU A 152 17.44 -2.71 -0.10
CA LEU A 152 17.70 -1.28 -0.27
C LEU A 152 16.90 -0.68 -1.44
N PRO A 153 16.93 -1.26 -2.67
CA PRO A 153 16.08 -0.79 -3.75
C PRO A 153 14.58 -0.80 -3.41
N VAL A 154 14.08 -1.84 -2.72
CA VAL A 154 12.67 -1.90 -2.28
C VAL A 154 12.33 -0.73 -1.34
N LEU A 155 13.23 -0.41 -0.41
CA LEU A 155 13.07 0.75 0.48
C LEU A 155 13.06 2.07 -0.31
N LEU A 156 13.94 2.21 -1.31
CA LEU A 156 14.01 3.43 -2.13
C LEU A 156 12.76 3.60 -3.00
N VAL A 157 12.28 2.54 -3.64
CA VAL A 157 11.00 2.53 -4.38
C VAL A 157 9.83 2.85 -3.46
N PHE A 158 9.82 2.30 -2.25
CA PHE A 158 8.81 2.64 -1.24
C PHE A 158 8.82 4.13 -0.90
N ILE A 159 10.00 4.71 -0.60
CA ILE A 159 10.14 6.14 -0.29
C ILE A 159 9.66 7.01 -1.45
N ALA A 160 10.12 6.71 -2.68
CA ALA A 160 9.69 7.41 -3.89
C ALA A 160 8.16 7.35 -4.07
N SER A 161 7.57 6.18 -3.81
CA SER A 161 6.13 5.99 -3.90
C SER A 161 5.35 6.72 -2.81
N GLN A 162 5.88 6.85 -1.59
CA GLN A 162 5.24 7.66 -0.55
C GLN A 162 5.15 9.14 -0.98
N ILE A 163 6.17 9.66 -1.66
CA ILE A 163 6.15 11.02 -2.22
C ILE A 163 5.03 11.14 -3.27
N ILE A 164 4.92 10.17 -4.18
CA ILE A 164 3.93 10.18 -5.26
C ILE A 164 2.50 10.03 -4.71
N LEU A 165 2.24 9.06 -3.83
CA LEU A 165 0.94 8.84 -3.21
C LEU A 165 0.53 10.02 -2.30
N GLY A 166 1.50 10.62 -1.61
CA GLY A 166 1.30 11.87 -0.88
C GLY A 166 0.96 13.04 -1.78
N ALA A 167 1.62 13.17 -2.93
CA ALA A 167 1.30 14.19 -3.93
C ALA A 167 -0.13 14.00 -4.48
N VAL A 168 -0.56 12.76 -4.77
CA VAL A 168 -1.96 12.47 -5.14
C VAL A 168 -2.90 13.01 -4.07
N THR A 169 -2.64 12.70 -2.80
CA THR A 169 -3.48 13.13 -1.68
C THR A 169 -3.55 14.64 -1.56
N ALA A 170 -2.39 15.32 -1.56
CA ALA A 170 -2.31 16.77 -1.47
C ALA A 170 -3.04 17.46 -2.65
N ILE A 171 -2.86 16.96 -3.88
CA ILE A 171 -3.54 17.49 -5.06
C ILE A 171 -5.06 17.33 -4.94
N ARG A 172 -5.55 16.20 -4.44
CA ARG A 172 -6.99 15.97 -4.28
C ARG A 172 -7.60 16.83 -3.19
N ALA A 173 -6.93 16.97 -2.05
CA ALA A 173 -7.34 17.89 -1.00
C ALA A 173 -7.42 19.33 -1.52
N ALA A 174 -6.39 19.79 -2.23
CA ALA A 174 -6.34 21.13 -2.82
C ALA A 174 -7.42 21.37 -3.89
N VAL A 175 -7.66 20.40 -4.79
CA VAL A 175 -8.71 20.50 -5.80
C VAL A 175 -10.10 20.52 -5.16
N TYR A 176 -10.31 19.74 -4.09
CA TYR A 176 -11.58 19.75 -3.36
C TYR A 176 -11.84 21.10 -2.71
N GLY A 177 -10.88 21.66 -1.98
CA GLY A 177 -11.02 22.97 -1.33
C GLY A 177 -11.26 24.10 -2.33
N LYS A 178 -10.57 24.09 -3.48
CA LYS A 178 -10.82 25.07 -4.55
C LYS A 178 -12.22 25.00 -5.15
N ARG A 179 -12.85 23.82 -5.16
CA ARG A 179 -14.19 23.62 -5.72
C ARG A 179 -15.31 23.79 -4.69
N ASN A 180 -14.99 23.80 -3.42
CA ASN A 180 -15.95 23.91 -2.32
C ASN A 180 -15.46 24.97 -1.31
N PRO A 181 -15.71 26.27 -1.58
CA PRO A 181 -15.28 27.35 -0.69
C PRO A 181 -15.74 27.11 0.75
N GLY A 182 -14.82 27.28 1.71
CA GLY A 182 -15.09 27.07 3.14
C GLY A 182 -15.09 25.62 3.62
N LYS A 183 -14.90 24.63 2.73
CA LYS A 183 -14.83 23.20 3.08
C LYS A 183 -13.44 22.63 2.83
N THR A 184 -13.03 21.68 3.66
CA THR A 184 -11.80 20.90 3.50
C THR A 184 -12.14 19.46 3.10
N TRP A 185 -11.18 18.78 2.46
CA TRP A 185 -11.38 17.40 2.08
C TRP A 185 -11.45 16.50 3.31
N GLU A 186 -10.57 16.76 4.29
CA GLU A 186 -10.52 16.10 5.59
C GLU A 186 -11.84 16.27 6.33
N GLY A 187 -12.41 17.48 6.32
CA GLY A 187 -13.73 17.75 6.91
C GLY A 187 -14.83 16.91 6.27
N ALA A 188 -14.82 16.76 4.95
CA ALA A 188 -15.78 15.90 4.25
C ALA A 188 -15.64 14.42 4.66
N ILE A 189 -14.41 13.93 4.90
CA ILE A 189 -14.21 12.57 5.40
C ILE A 189 -14.67 12.45 6.86
N ILE A 190 -14.43 13.44 7.71
CA ILE A 190 -14.92 13.49 9.10
C ILE A 190 -16.45 13.49 9.15
N GLU A 191 -17.11 14.20 8.22
CA GLU A 191 -18.56 14.18 8.00
C GLU A 191 -19.08 12.84 7.40
N ASN A 192 -18.21 11.82 7.30
CA ASN A 192 -18.51 10.49 6.76
C ASN A 192 -19.07 10.53 5.32
N ASN A 193 -18.54 11.44 4.48
CA ASN A 193 -18.93 11.53 3.07
C ASN A 193 -18.33 10.37 2.25
N LEU A 194 -19.14 9.31 2.10
CA LEU A 194 -18.76 8.09 1.41
C LEU A 194 -18.36 8.31 -0.06
N ALA A 195 -19.05 9.21 -0.77
CA ALA A 195 -18.78 9.47 -2.18
C ALA A 195 -17.40 10.10 -2.40
N ILE A 196 -17.00 11.04 -1.54
CA ILE A 196 -15.69 11.66 -1.59
C ILE A 196 -14.59 10.66 -1.23
N ALA A 197 -14.83 9.82 -0.21
CA ALA A 197 -13.91 8.73 0.15
C ALA A 197 -13.70 7.74 -1.00
N LEU A 198 -14.78 7.22 -1.60
CA LEU A 198 -14.70 6.26 -2.71
C LEU A 198 -13.98 6.83 -3.93
N ARG A 199 -14.27 8.09 -4.27
CA ARG A 199 -13.57 8.78 -5.37
C ARG A 199 -12.08 8.90 -5.10
N PHE A 200 -11.69 9.24 -3.88
CA PHE A 200 -10.29 9.28 -3.48
C PHE A 200 -9.63 7.90 -3.57
N CYS A 201 -10.29 6.86 -3.02
CA CYS A 201 -9.80 5.49 -3.03
C CYS A 201 -9.50 5.02 -4.46
N GLY A 202 -10.44 5.22 -5.39
CA GLY A 202 -10.25 4.84 -6.79
C GLY A 202 -9.03 5.52 -7.45
N GLN A 203 -8.80 6.80 -7.15
CA GLN A 203 -7.67 7.55 -7.72
C GLN A 203 -6.33 7.17 -7.13
N LEU A 204 -6.30 6.87 -5.83
CA LEU A 204 -5.10 6.41 -5.16
C LEU A 204 -4.70 5.01 -5.63
N LEU A 205 -5.67 4.09 -5.67
CA LEU A 205 -5.45 2.72 -6.15
C LEU A 205 -5.08 2.70 -7.64
N ALA A 206 -5.71 3.53 -8.47
CA ALA A 206 -5.34 3.66 -9.87
C ALA A 206 -3.89 4.15 -10.03
N THR A 207 -3.46 5.13 -9.23
CA THR A 207 -2.05 5.56 -9.24
C THR A 207 -1.11 4.44 -8.81
N ALA A 208 -1.41 3.73 -7.71
CA ALA A 208 -0.57 2.63 -7.23
C ALA A 208 -0.44 1.49 -8.24
N LEU A 209 -1.55 1.11 -8.89
CA LEU A 209 -1.54 0.15 -9.99
C LEU A 209 -0.76 0.68 -11.19
N ALA A 210 -0.94 1.94 -11.58
CA ALA A 210 -0.20 2.51 -12.70
C ALA A 210 1.30 2.58 -12.42
N LEU A 211 1.71 2.83 -11.18
CA LEU A 211 3.13 2.79 -10.77
C LEU A 211 3.77 1.42 -10.99
N SER A 212 2.99 0.33 -10.97
CA SER A 212 3.52 -1.00 -11.31
C SER A 212 4.04 -1.06 -12.75
N SER A 213 3.59 -0.17 -13.63
CA SER A 213 4.07 -0.12 -15.02
C SER A 213 5.50 0.40 -15.14
N VAL A 214 5.98 1.20 -14.19
CA VAL A 214 7.32 1.82 -14.22
C VAL A 214 8.42 0.77 -14.28
N GLY A 215 8.24 -0.35 -13.57
CA GLY A 215 9.20 -1.46 -13.56
C GLY A 215 9.39 -2.15 -14.92
N TYR A 216 8.43 -2.04 -15.85
CA TYR A 216 8.59 -2.58 -17.21
C TYR A 216 9.41 -1.68 -18.13
N PHE A 217 9.52 -0.39 -17.80
CA PHE A 217 10.30 0.58 -18.58
C PHE A 217 11.74 0.74 -18.09
N LEU A 218 12.04 0.24 -16.89
CA LEU A 218 13.34 0.38 -16.24
C LEU A 218 13.91 -0.98 -15.86
N ASN A 219 15.04 -1.32 -16.47
CA ASN A 219 15.82 -2.47 -16.03
C ASN A 219 16.48 -2.15 -14.69
N TYR A 220 16.30 -3.02 -13.72
CA TYR A 220 17.00 -2.93 -12.45
C TYR A 220 18.51 -3.08 -12.67
N SER A 221 19.29 -2.25 -11.99
CA SER A 221 20.75 -2.34 -11.94
C SER A 221 21.25 -1.96 -10.55
N SER A 222 21.92 -2.89 -9.89
CA SER A 222 22.51 -2.67 -8.56
C SER A 222 23.70 -1.71 -8.60
N THR A 223 24.37 -1.57 -9.74
CA THR A 223 25.53 -0.67 -9.92
C THR A 223 25.12 0.77 -10.22
N LEU A 224 23.98 0.97 -10.88
CA LEU A 224 23.43 2.29 -11.27
C LEU A 224 22.19 2.64 -10.44
N ILE A 225 22.20 2.30 -9.16
CA ILE A 225 21.01 2.42 -8.31
C ILE A 225 20.49 3.87 -8.23
N VAL A 226 21.39 4.85 -8.23
CA VAL A 226 20.99 6.27 -8.15
C VAL A 226 20.28 6.69 -9.43
N GLU A 227 20.84 6.39 -10.60
CA GLU A 227 20.25 6.71 -11.90
C GLU A 227 18.89 6.03 -12.05
N VAL A 228 18.83 4.74 -11.74
CA VAL A 228 17.60 3.97 -11.84
C VAL A 228 16.53 4.55 -10.89
N MET A 229 16.89 4.95 -9.67
CA MET A 229 15.93 5.53 -8.73
C MET A 229 15.44 6.93 -9.15
N VAL A 230 16.32 7.76 -9.70
CA VAL A 230 15.93 9.07 -10.27
C VAL A 230 14.97 8.87 -11.44
N SER A 231 15.29 7.93 -12.35
CA SER A 231 14.40 7.59 -13.47
C SER A 231 13.08 7.00 -12.98
N TRP A 232 13.10 6.15 -11.96
CA TRP A 232 11.90 5.53 -11.39
C TRP A 232 10.97 6.59 -10.81
N LEU A 233 11.49 7.53 -10.01
CA LEU A 233 10.71 8.63 -9.47
C LEU A 233 10.15 9.54 -10.58
N GLY A 234 10.98 9.89 -11.57
CA GLY A 234 10.57 10.72 -12.70
C GLY A 234 9.43 10.09 -13.52
N LEU A 235 9.59 8.82 -13.92
CA LEU A 235 8.54 8.08 -14.63
C LEU A 235 7.31 7.87 -13.76
N GLY A 236 7.48 7.63 -12.46
CA GLY A 236 6.37 7.49 -11.51
C GLY A 236 5.52 8.76 -11.42
N ILE A 237 6.15 9.94 -11.39
CA ILE A 237 5.46 11.23 -11.44
C ILE A 237 4.72 11.39 -12.78
N LEU A 238 5.36 11.06 -13.91
CA LEU A 238 4.72 11.14 -15.22
C LEU A 238 3.50 10.23 -15.33
N VAL A 239 3.60 8.99 -14.84
CA VAL A 239 2.48 8.04 -14.80
C VAL A 239 1.35 8.56 -13.89
N MET A 240 1.67 9.08 -12.72
CA MET A 240 0.70 9.70 -11.81
C MET A 240 -0.03 10.89 -12.45
N LEU A 241 0.68 11.74 -13.19
CA LEU A 241 0.09 12.82 -13.99
C LEU A 241 -0.75 12.29 -15.15
N GLY A 242 -0.34 11.19 -15.78
CA GLY A 242 -1.09 10.49 -16.83
C GLY A 242 -2.44 9.98 -16.33
N VAL A 243 -2.48 9.29 -15.18
CA VAL A 243 -3.71 8.86 -14.51
C VAL A 243 -4.65 10.05 -14.27
N TRP A 244 -4.08 11.18 -13.82
CA TRP A 244 -4.86 12.40 -13.61
C TRP A 244 -5.37 13.02 -14.92
N GLY A 245 -4.57 13.00 -15.98
CA GLY A 245 -4.94 13.44 -17.32
C GLY A 245 -6.09 12.62 -17.89
N PHE A 246 -5.99 11.29 -17.85
CA PHE A 246 -7.08 10.39 -18.27
C PHE A 246 -8.37 10.66 -17.51
N TYR A 247 -8.29 10.85 -16.19
CA TYR A 247 -9.45 11.21 -15.39
C TYR A 247 -10.11 12.52 -15.87
N ARG A 248 -9.31 13.54 -16.20
CA ARG A 248 -9.83 14.83 -16.71
C ARG A 248 -10.45 14.74 -18.09
N LEU A 249 -9.94 13.86 -18.95
CA LEU A 249 -10.44 13.68 -20.32
C LEU A 249 -11.71 12.82 -20.35
N ALA A 250 -11.76 11.75 -19.56
CA ALA A 250 -12.90 10.83 -19.55
C ALA A 250 -14.13 11.43 -18.87
N PHE A 251 -13.96 12.21 -17.80
CA PHE A 251 -15.08 12.67 -16.96
C PHE A 251 -16.09 13.57 -17.71
N PRO A 252 -15.69 14.54 -18.55
CA PRO A 252 -16.63 15.33 -19.35
C PRO A 252 -17.42 14.49 -20.35
N ILE A 253 -16.80 13.46 -20.95
CA ILE A 253 -17.45 12.57 -21.93
C ILE A 253 -18.52 11.69 -21.24
N VAL A 254 -18.24 11.21 -20.04
CA VAL A 254 -19.20 10.42 -19.26
C VAL A 254 -20.39 11.26 -18.79
N LEU A 255 -20.19 12.55 -18.55
CA LEU A 255 -21.23 13.46 -18.07
C LEU A 255 -21.94 14.25 -19.18
N SER A 256 -21.48 14.16 -20.43
CA SER A 256 -22.18 14.74 -21.56
C SER A 256 -23.40 13.87 -21.88
N ASN A 257 -24.55 14.27 -21.33
CA ASN A 257 -25.87 13.94 -21.86
C ASN A 257 -26.27 15.01 -22.87
#